data_AF-T0TEU0-F1
#
_entry.id   AF-T0TEU0-F1
#
_cell.length_a   1.000
_cell.length_b   1.000
_cell.length_c   1.000
_cell.angle_alpha   90.00
_cell.angle_beta   90.00
_cell.angle_gamma   90.00
#
_symmetry.space_group_name_H-M   'P 1'
#
loop_
_entity.id
_entity.type
_entity.pdbx_description
1 polymer ?
#
loop_
_entity_poly.entity_id
_entity_poly.type
_entity_poly.pdbx_seq_one_letter_code
_entity_poly.pdbx_strand_id
1 'polypeptide(L)' 'MKYKTKMGIVRGGELLAIDKELITEIKNSVNIVDVIGEVVNLTRAGRNYIGLCPFHKEKHLLLM' A
#
# COMPACT_ATOMS: atom_id res chain seq x y z
N MET A 1 -20.68 -0.13 27.61
CA MET A 1 -19.97 1.06 27.09
C MET A 1 -20.70 1.60 25.88
N LYS A 2 -21.01 2.89 25.85
CA LYS A 2 -21.72 3.54 24.74
C LYS A 2 -20.71 4.23 23.84
N TYR A 3 -20.36 3.64 22.70
CA TYR A 3 -19.68 4.40 21.65
C TYR A 3 -20.74 5.29 20.99
N LYS A 4 -20.56 6.59 21.23
CA LYS A 4 -21.45 7.68 20.89
C LYS A 4 -21.32 7.97 19.40
N THR A 5 -22.09 7.30 18.55
CA THR A 5 -22.29 7.72 17.14
C THR A 5 -23.20 8.95 17.13
N LYS A 6 -22.60 10.13 17.32
CA LYS A 6 -23.20 11.41 16.98
C LYS A 6 -22.45 11.95 15.75
N MET A 7 -23.22 12.51 14.80
CA MET A 7 -22.86 12.96 13.44
C MET A 7 -23.14 11.85 12.41
N GLY A 8 -24.08 11.95 11.48
CA GLY A 8 -24.75 13.12 10.89
C GLY A 8 -24.23 13.34 9.47
N ILE A 9 -25.06 12.95 8.48
CA ILE A 9 -24.95 13.16 7.03
C ILE A 9 -23.86 12.34 6.31
N VAL A 10 -24.31 11.24 5.72
CA VAL A 10 -23.59 10.40 4.76
C VAL A 10 -23.30 11.15 3.45
N ARG A 11 -22.04 11.46 3.18
CA ARG A 11 -21.51 11.65 1.83
C ARG A 11 -20.25 10.79 1.70
N GLY A 12 -20.24 9.94 0.68
CA GLY A 12 -19.41 8.73 0.60
C GLY A 12 -17.92 8.93 0.88
N GLY A 13 -17.36 8.07 1.74
CA GLY A 13 -15.92 7.89 1.92
C GLY A 13 -15.43 7.82 3.37
N GLU A 14 -16.25 8.18 4.36
CA GLU A 14 -15.76 8.39 5.74
C GLU A 14 -16.20 7.28 6.71
N LEU A 15 -16.04 6.03 6.29
CA LEU A 15 -16.15 4.86 7.19
C LEU A 15 -14.85 4.04 7.11
N LEU A 16 -13.70 4.67 7.31
CA LEU A 16 -12.48 3.93 7.58
C LEU A 16 -12.24 3.99 9.08
N ALA A 17 -12.48 2.87 9.75
CA ALA A 17 -12.30 2.65 11.19
C ALA A 17 -10.82 2.69 11.63
N ILE A 18 -9.94 3.35 10.86
CA ILE A 18 -8.51 3.42 11.06
C ILE A 18 -8.07 4.87 10.86
N ASP A 19 -7.27 5.35 11.81
CA ASP A 19 -6.72 6.70 11.82
C ASP A 19 -5.84 6.96 10.59
N LYS A 20 -6.04 8.12 9.94
CA LYS A 20 -5.28 8.53 8.74
C LYS A 20 -3.84 8.86 9.08
N GLU A 21 -3.59 9.36 10.29
CA GLU A 21 -2.24 9.67 10.78
C GLU A 21 -1.44 8.39 10.91
N LEU A 22 -2.05 7.36 11.54
CA LEU A 22 -1.49 6.02 11.62
C LEU A 22 -1.19 5.41 10.23
N ILE A 23 -2.11 5.54 9.26
CA ILE A 23 -1.87 5.05 7.88
C ILE A 23 -0.64 5.73 7.27
N THR A 24 -0.47 7.04 7.51
CA THR A 24 0.65 7.82 6.98
C THR A 24 1.96 7.42 7.65
N GLU A 25 1.96 7.23 8.97
CA GLU A 25 3.10 6.74 9.73
C GLU A 25 3.58 5.39 9.19
N ILE A 26 2.65 4.43 9.02
CA ILE A 26 2.97 3.10 8.48
C ILE A 26 3.62 3.23 7.09
N LYS A 27 3.02 4.01 6.18
CA LYS A 27 3.56 4.21 4.83
C LYS A 27 4.96 4.80 4.81
N ASN A 28 5.28 5.67 5.77
CA ASN A 28 6.61 6.29 5.86
C ASN A 28 7.65 5.38 6.53
N SER A 29 7.21 4.48 7.43
CA SER A 29 8.09 3.56 8.15
C SER A 29 8.53 2.34 7.33
N VAL A 30 7.82 2.02 6.25
CA VAL A 30 8.02 0.80 5.47
C VAL A 30 8.66 1.12 4.13
N ASN A 31 9.74 0.42 3.79
CA ASN A 31 10.33 0.46 2.46
C ASN A 31 9.62 -0.52 1.54
N ILE A 32 8.98 0.00 0.49
CA ILE A 32 8.19 -0.79 -0.44
C ILE A 32 9.02 -1.83 -1.23
N VAL A 33 10.31 -1.57 -1.43
CA VAL A 33 11.22 -2.48 -2.14
C VAL A 33 11.42 -3.77 -1.35
N ASP A 34 11.54 -3.66 -0.03
CA ASP A 34 11.77 -4.82 0.85
C ASP A 34 10.52 -5.71 0.89
N VAL A 35 9.33 -5.08 1.01
CA VAL A 35 8.04 -5.79 1.03
C VAL A 35 7.79 -6.56 -0.27
N ILE A 36 8.07 -5.95 -1.43
CA ILE A 36 7.82 -6.61 -2.72
C ILE A 36 8.92 -7.63 -3.05
N GLY A 37 10.15 -7.40 -2.55
CA GLY A 37 11.27 -8.32 -2.66
C GLY A 37 11.00 -9.71 -2.07
N GLU A 38 10.06 -9.82 -1.12
CA GLU A 38 9.61 -11.11 -0.57
C GLU A 38 8.89 -11.99 -1.59
N VAL A 39 8.26 -11.39 -2.59
CA VAL A 39 7.41 -12.09 -3.58
C VAL A 39 8.03 -12.07 -4.98
N VAL A 40 8.73 -10.98 -5.32
CA VAL A 40 9.29 -10.74 -6.65
C VAL A 40 10.78 -10.50 -6.53
N ASN A 41 11.57 -11.20 -7.35
CA ASN A 41 12.99 -10.92 -7.43
C ASN A 41 13.23 -9.60 -8.17
N LEU A 42 13.70 -8.58 -7.44
CA LEU A 42 13.94 -7.23 -7.95
C LEU A 42 15.42 -7.02 -8.28
N THR A 43 15.70 -6.39 -9.42
CA THR A 43 17.04 -5.97 -9.85
C THR A 43 17.10 -4.45 -9.95
N ARG A 44 18.16 -3.83 -9.43
CA ARG A 44 18.33 -2.37 -9.47
C ARG A 44 18.61 -1.89 -10.90
N ALA A 45 17.82 -0.94 -11.38
CA ALA A 45 17.94 -0.27 -12.67
C ALA A 45 18.02 1.25 -12.46
N GLY A 46 19.22 1.74 -12.19
CA GLY A 46 19.46 3.15 -11.86
C GLY A 46 18.83 3.53 -10.51
N ARG A 47 17.84 4.42 -10.56
CA ARG A 47 17.06 4.86 -9.38
C ARG A 47 15.87 3.94 -9.06
N ASN A 48 15.53 3.06 -9.99
CA ASN A 48 14.35 2.22 -9.95
C ASN A 48 14.72 0.75 -9.72
N TYR A 49 13.72 -0.09 -9.51
CA TYR A 49 13.85 -1.55 -9.43
C TYR A 49 12.98 -2.22 -10.50
N ILE A 50 13.49 -3.29 -11.10
CA ILE A 50 12.78 -4.06 -12.14
C ILE A 50 12.61 -5.50 -11.66
N GLY A 51 11.42 -6.06 -11.85
CA GLY A 51 11.14 -7.46 -11.57
C GLY A 51 10.08 -8.03 -12.50
N LEU A 52 9.75 -9.31 -12.34
CA LEU A 52 8.64 -9.93 -13.06
C LEU A 52 7.31 -9.61 -12.37
N CYS A 53 6.30 -9.26 -13.16
CA CYS A 53 4.97 -9.02 -12.64
C CYS A 53 4.35 -10.31 -12.07
N PRO A 54 3.97 -10.38 -10.78
CA PRO A 54 3.31 -11.55 -10.21
C PRO A 54 1.82 -11.61 -10.56
N PHE A 55 1.25 -10.53 -11.10
CA PHE A 55 -0.19 -10.41 -11.35
C PHE A 55 -0.62 -10.93 -12.73
N HIS A 56 0.31 -11.03 -13.67
CA HIS A 56 0.05 -11.57 -15.00
C HIS A 56 0.93 -12.79 -15.22
N LYS A 57 0.35 -13.85 -15.82
CA LYS A 57 1.05 -15.11 -16.08
C LYS A 57 2.06 -15.03 -17.24
N GLU A 58 2.07 -13.90 -17.95
CA GLU A 58 3.02 -13.60 -19.01
C GLU A 58 4.25 -12.88 -18.44
N LYS A 59 5.40 -13.01 -19.10
CA LYS A 59 6.64 -12.34 -18.67
C LYS A 59 6.57 -10.84 -18.96
N HIS A 60 5.85 -10.10 -18.12
CA HIS A 60 5.85 -8.64 -18.14
C HIS A 60 6.74 -8.10 -17.02
N LEU A 61 7.42 -7.00 -17.31
CA LEU A 61 8.30 -6.33 -16.35
C LEU A 61 7.48 -5.36 -15.49
N LEU A 62 7.64 -5.43 -14.17
CA LEU A 62 7.27 -4.34 -13.27
C LEU A 62 8.44 -3.40 -13.11
N LEU A 63 8.19 -2.09 -13.22
CA LEU A 63 9.12 -1.03 -12.87
C LEU A 63 8.62 -0.34 -11.60
N MET A 64 9.44 -0.37 -10.57
CA MET A 64 9.21 0.30 -9.28
C MET A 64 10.11 1.51 -9.13
#